data_AF-A0A7J5EVK2-F1
#
_entry.id   AF-A0A7J5EVK2-F1
#
_cell.length_a   1.000
_cell.length_b   1.000
_cell.length_c   1.000
_cell.angle_alpha   90.00
_cell.angle_beta   90.00
_cell.angle_gamma   90.00
#
_symmetry.space_group_name_H-M   'P 1'
#
loop_
_entity.id
_entity.type
_entity.pdbx_description
1 polymer ?
#
loop_
_entity_poly.entity_id
_entity_poly.type
_entity_poly.pdbx_seq_one_letter_code
_entity_poly.pdbx_strand_id
1 'polypeptide(L)'
;MRSRESTASVPGQVTNVGAGGVGLRLESPLVVGTQLAARFRVGDQVSPDTRAVVAWCRAADPLEGGHAAGLTWDGEVPLRTRLLLEQVALFDVSEEHGSLTVMLHGDFTEMTRFEALALRLTGVNDVTFDLAAVRYISSAGVRAWCELLEGLRGAKKRFRHCSIAFASQAAMVPLVLADGEVVSLEAPYYCDPCGRDEVRLLEVGAIAREGDRILVPRLTCGACGAPTELDDIPERYFAFLNQ
;
A
#
# COMPACT_ATOMS: atom_id res chain seq x y z
N MET A 1 30.37 23.40 32.66
CA MET A 1 29.90 24.00 31.40
C MET A 1 30.13 22.97 30.30
N ARG A 2 29.15 22.08 30.05
CA ARG A 2 29.26 21.08 28.98
C ARG A 2 28.91 21.78 27.67
N SER A 3 29.84 21.71 26.71
CA SER A 3 29.67 22.19 25.34
C SER A 3 28.40 21.60 24.75
N ARG A 4 27.48 22.46 24.30
CA ARG A 4 26.41 22.06 23.39
C ARG A 4 27.08 21.70 22.06
N GLU A 5 27.30 20.40 21.84
CA GLU A 5 27.52 19.89 20.49
C GLU A 5 26.29 20.30 19.67
N SER A 6 26.53 21.12 18.65
CA SER A 6 25.53 21.45 17.65
C SER A 6 25.27 20.18 16.85
N THR A 7 24.26 19.40 17.26
CA THR A 7 23.75 18.28 16.47
C THR A 7 23.08 18.87 15.24
N ALA A 8 23.79 18.89 14.12
CA ALA A 8 23.23 19.27 12.83
C ALA A 8 22.12 18.27 12.49
N SER A 9 20.88 18.73 12.46
CA SER A 9 19.75 17.93 11.99
C SER A 9 19.76 17.87 10.48
N VAL A 10 19.83 16.68 9.89
CA VAL A 10 19.68 16.48 8.45
C VAL A 10 18.20 16.23 8.16
N PRO A 11 17.48 17.15 7.51
CA PRO A 11 16.09 16.91 7.11
C PRO A 11 16.04 15.85 6.00
N GLY A 12 14.93 15.12 5.97
CA GLY A 12 14.73 14.04 5.02
C GLY A 12 13.27 13.67 4.88
N GLN A 13 12.95 12.96 3.80
CA GLN A 13 11.64 12.37 3.58
C GLN A 13 11.74 10.86 3.67
N VAL A 14 10.81 10.24 4.40
CA VAL A 14 10.69 8.77 4.43
C VAL A 14 10.24 8.30 3.05
N THR A 15 10.96 7.34 2.48
CA THR A 15 10.63 6.74 1.18
C THR A 15 10.07 5.33 1.31
N ASN A 16 10.44 4.60 2.36
CA ASN A 16 9.89 3.30 2.70
C ASN A 16 10.20 2.97 4.17
N VAL A 17 9.39 2.10 4.76
CA VAL A 17 9.61 1.56 6.11
C VAL A 17 9.62 0.05 6.02
N GLY A 18 10.56 -0.57 6.73
CA GLY A 18 10.55 -2.01 6.99
C GLY A 18 10.70 -2.28 8.48
N ALA A 19 10.52 -3.53 8.86
CA ALA A 19 10.64 -3.91 10.28
C ALA A 19 12.03 -3.64 10.88
N GLY A 20 13.08 -3.74 10.06
CA GLY A 20 14.46 -3.51 10.48
C GLY A 20 14.92 -2.06 10.35
N GLY A 21 14.16 -1.17 9.72
CA GLY A 21 14.69 0.14 9.37
C GLY A 21 13.77 1.04 8.54
N VAL A 22 14.31 2.16 8.09
CA VAL A 22 13.62 3.14 7.27
C VAL A 22 14.53 3.60 6.14
N GLY A 23 14.00 3.70 4.93
CA GLY A 23 14.69 4.39 3.84
C GLY A 23 14.26 5.85 3.77
N LEU A 24 15.23 6.70 3.46
CA LEU A 24 15.11 8.13 3.45
C LEU A 24 15.62 8.70 2.13
N ARG A 25 14.99 9.78 1.68
CA ARG A 25 15.54 10.73 0.72
C ARG A 25 16.06 11.95 1.48
N LEU A 26 17.29 12.36 1.16
CA LEU A 26 18.03 13.41 1.86
C LEU A 26 18.63 14.39 0.86
N GLU A 27 18.74 15.65 1.24
CA GLU A 27 19.44 16.66 0.43
C GLU A 27 20.96 16.44 0.48
N SER A 28 21.48 16.04 1.64
CA SER A 28 22.91 15.79 1.89
C SER A 28 23.17 14.31 2.26
N PRO A 29 24.37 13.79 1.94
CA PRO A 29 24.71 12.40 2.23
C PRO A 29 24.89 12.19 3.73
N LEU A 30 24.62 10.96 4.18
CA LEU A 30 25.01 10.49 5.50
C LEU A 30 26.22 9.55 5.40
N VAL A 31 27.03 9.55 6.44
CA VAL A 31 28.17 8.63 6.56
C VAL A 31 27.67 7.26 7.04
N VAL A 32 27.99 6.21 6.29
CA VAL A 32 27.62 4.83 6.65
C VAL A 32 28.28 4.44 7.99
N GLY A 33 27.53 3.77 8.85
CA GLY A 33 27.95 3.38 10.20
C GLY A 33 27.74 4.46 11.26
N THR A 34 27.35 5.68 10.88
CA THR A 34 27.03 6.74 11.86
C THR A 34 25.82 6.35 12.70
N GLN A 35 25.97 6.45 14.02
CA GLN A 35 24.88 6.37 14.98
C GLN A 35 24.18 7.73 15.06
N LEU A 36 22.85 7.71 15.00
CA LEU A 36 22.04 8.91 15.09
C LEU A 36 20.74 8.65 15.83
N ALA A 37 20.09 9.73 16.24
CA ALA A 37 18.71 9.74 16.66
C ALA A 37 17.83 10.17 15.49
N ALA A 38 16.93 9.30 15.06
CA ALA A 38 15.92 9.62 14.06
C ALA A 38 14.63 10.09 14.75
N ARG A 39 14.06 11.17 14.24
CA ARG A 39 12.76 11.71 14.67
C ARG A 39 11.89 11.91 13.44
N PHE A 40 10.69 11.34 13.48
CA PHE A 40 9.75 11.35 12.36
C PHE A 40 8.57 12.26 12.64
N ARG A 41 8.02 12.87 11.60
CA ARG A 41 6.86 13.76 11.67
C ARG A 41 5.84 13.40 10.59
N VAL A 42 4.56 13.36 10.96
CA VAL A 42 3.42 13.20 10.04
C VAL A 42 2.32 14.16 10.49
N GLY A 43 2.00 15.16 9.68
CA GLY A 43 1.17 16.29 10.12
C GLY A 43 1.71 16.89 11.43
N ASP A 44 0.85 16.98 12.44
CA ASP A 44 1.20 17.47 13.78
C ASP A 44 1.82 16.41 14.71
N GLN A 45 1.87 15.15 14.28
CA GLN A 45 2.41 14.06 15.09
C GLN A 45 3.93 14.00 14.95
N VAL A 46 4.63 13.91 16.08
CA VAL A 46 6.09 13.76 16.14
C VAL A 46 6.44 12.52 16.96
N SER A 47 7.33 11.68 16.44
CA SER A 47 7.85 10.51 17.14
C SER A 47 8.85 10.93 18.24
N PRO A 48 9.09 10.10 19.27
CA PRO A 48 10.28 10.26 20.11
C PRO A 48 11.57 9.98 19.31
N ASP A 49 12.70 10.40 19.85
CA ASP A 49 14.02 10.08 19.32
C ASP A 49 14.24 8.57 19.34
N THR A 50 14.55 8.02 18.17
CA THR A 50 14.75 6.58 17.96
C THR A 50 16.17 6.35 17.49
N ARG A 51 16.93 5.53 18.21
CA ARG A 51 18.32 5.25 17.86
C ARG A 51 18.39 4.40 16.59
N ALA A 52 19.27 4.80 15.69
CA ALA A 52 19.48 4.12 14.42
C ALA A 52 20.93 4.24 13.95
N VAL A 53 21.32 3.35 13.05
CA VAL A 53 22.60 3.36 12.35
C VAL A 53 22.35 3.55 10.86
N VAL A 54 23.16 4.39 10.21
CA VAL A 54 23.16 4.52 8.76
C VAL A 54 23.70 3.22 8.15
N ALA A 55 22.82 2.38 7.62
CA ALA A 55 23.17 1.09 7.03
C ALA A 55 23.79 1.25 5.62
N TRP A 56 23.28 2.19 4.84
CA TRP A 56 23.80 2.54 3.52
C TRP A 56 23.42 3.97 3.15
N CYS A 57 24.19 4.61 2.28
CA CYS A 57 23.86 5.89 1.66
C CYS A 57 24.47 5.95 0.26
N ARG A 58 23.70 6.41 -0.71
CA ARG A 58 24.09 6.55 -2.12
C ARG A 58 23.46 7.79 -2.74
N ALA A 59 24.07 8.32 -3.79
CA ALA A 59 23.42 9.33 -4.61
C ALA A 59 22.10 8.77 -5.17
N ALA A 60 21.06 9.61 -5.20
CA ALA A 60 19.82 9.27 -5.89
C ALA A 60 20.02 9.32 -7.42
N ASP A 61 18.99 8.94 -8.18
CA ASP A 61 19.01 9.02 -9.64
C ASP A 61 19.45 10.44 -10.09
N PRO A 62 20.36 10.58 -11.08
CA PRO A 62 20.83 11.87 -11.57
C PRO A 62 19.71 12.85 -11.98
N LEU A 63 18.54 12.34 -12.40
CA LEU A 63 17.39 13.15 -12.79
C LEU A 63 16.62 13.70 -11.59
N GLU A 64 16.67 13.02 -10.44
CA GLU A 64 15.90 13.39 -9.25
C GLU A 64 16.72 14.20 -8.23
N GLY A 65 18.05 14.07 -8.24
CA GLY A 65 18.95 14.75 -7.31
C GLY A 65 18.85 14.25 -5.86
N GLY A 66 19.83 14.63 -5.03
CA GLY A 66 19.89 14.26 -3.62
C GLY A 66 20.48 12.87 -3.36
N HIS A 67 20.16 12.30 -2.20
CA HIS A 67 20.73 11.06 -1.69
C HIS A 67 19.65 10.13 -1.17
N ALA A 68 19.80 8.84 -1.42
CA ALA A 68 19.03 7.80 -0.78
C ALA A 68 19.86 7.20 0.36
N ALA A 69 19.25 7.02 1.53
CA ALA A 69 19.89 6.37 2.67
C ALA A 69 18.97 5.35 3.32
N GLY A 70 19.54 4.31 3.91
CA GLY A 70 18.83 3.36 4.76
C GLY A 70 19.33 3.46 6.18
N LEU A 71 18.40 3.57 7.12
CA LEU A 71 18.68 3.45 8.54
C LEU A 71 18.25 2.07 9.02
N THR A 72 19.03 1.45 9.91
CA THR A 72 18.63 0.28 10.69
C THR A 72 18.45 0.67 12.15
N TRP A 73 17.49 0.07 12.85
CA TRP A 73 17.25 0.40 14.26
C TRP A 73 18.40 -0.10 15.16
N ASP A 74 18.78 0.72 16.15
CA ASP A 74 19.72 0.36 17.21
C ASP A 74 18.95 0.14 18.52
N GLY A 75 18.46 -1.09 18.68
CA GLY A 75 17.66 -1.53 19.83
C GLY A 75 16.14 -1.42 19.60
N GLU A 76 15.39 -1.36 20.70
CA GLU A 76 13.93 -1.35 20.66
C GLU A 76 13.38 -0.02 20.11
N VAL A 77 12.46 -0.12 19.14
CA VAL A 77 11.80 1.04 18.55
C VAL A 77 10.60 1.44 19.43
N PRO A 78 10.53 2.70 19.91
CA PRO A 78 9.40 3.17 20.70
C PRO A 78 8.06 2.95 19.98
N LEU A 79 7.02 2.56 20.73
CA LEU A 79 5.69 2.28 20.16
C LEU A 79 5.16 3.41 19.28
N ARG A 80 5.31 4.67 19.72
CA ARG A 80 4.85 5.84 18.96
C ARG A 80 5.61 6.02 17.64
N THR A 81 6.90 5.65 17.59
CA THR A 81 7.68 5.66 16.34
C THR A 81 7.19 4.56 15.41
N ARG A 82 6.96 3.34 15.92
CA ARG A 82 6.43 2.23 15.11
C ARG A 82 5.09 2.59 14.46
N LEU A 83 4.14 3.06 15.25
CA LEU A 83 2.82 3.46 14.75
C LEU A 83 2.88 4.58 13.70
N LEU A 84 3.76 5.56 13.89
CA LEU A 84 3.90 6.68 12.95
C LEU A 84 4.56 6.22 11.65
N LEU A 85 5.58 5.36 11.72
CA LEU A 85 6.22 4.80 10.53
C LEU A 85 5.30 3.84 9.76
N GLU A 86 4.53 3.00 10.47
CA GLU A 86 3.48 2.17 9.89
C GLU A 86 2.47 3.03 9.10
N GLN A 87 2.03 4.15 9.66
CA GLN A 87 1.12 5.08 8.98
C GLN A 87 1.72 5.58 7.65
N VAL A 88 2.96 6.08 7.65
CA VAL A 88 3.60 6.62 6.43
C VAL A 88 3.89 5.56 5.38
N ALA A 89 3.97 4.29 5.78
CA ALA A 89 4.40 3.21 4.91
C ALA A 89 3.27 2.38 4.32
N LEU A 90 2.07 2.46 4.91
CA LEU A 90 0.97 1.57 4.56
C LEU A 90 -0.29 2.29 4.06
N PHE A 91 -0.61 3.49 4.55
CA PHE A 91 -1.88 4.13 4.16
C PHE A 91 -1.93 5.67 4.28
N ASP A 92 -2.74 6.26 3.41
CA ASP A 92 -3.22 7.64 3.54
C ASP A 92 -4.72 7.64 3.83
N VAL A 93 -5.17 8.55 4.70
CA VAL A 93 -6.60 8.73 5.01
C VAL A 93 -7.04 10.11 4.55
N SER A 94 -8.14 10.15 3.81
CA SER A 94 -8.83 11.38 3.40
C SER A 94 -10.32 11.26 3.72
N GLU A 95 -10.98 12.40 3.93
CA GLU A 95 -12.42 12.44 4.19
C GLU A 95 -13.06 13.38 3.17
N GLU A 96 -14.05 12.86 2.43
CA GLU A 96 -14.82 13.65 1.47
C GLU A 96 -16.30 13.37 1.66
N HIS A 97 -17.10 14.42 1.88
CA HIS A 97 -18.56 14.35 2.00
C HIS A 97 -19.09 13.31 3.01
N GLY A 98 -18.35 13.07 4.11
CA GLY A 98 -18.75 12.12 5.15
C GLY A 98 -18.46 10.64 4.83
N SER A 99 -17.78 10.36 3.71
CA SER A 99 -17.19 9.05 3.45
C SER A 99 -15.68 9.12 3.64
N LEU A 100 -15.14 8.20 4.44
CA LEU A 100 -13.71 8.12 4.66
C LEU A 100 -13.07 7.28 3.54
N THR A 101 -12.07 7.82 2.86
CA THR A 101 -11.27 7.07 1.88
C THR A 101 -9.90 6.75 2.46
N VAL A 102 -9.55 5.48 2.48
CA VAL A 102 -8.23 4.98 2.89
C VAL A 102 -7.52 4.47 1.65
N MET A 103 -6.43 5.12 1.25
CA MET A 103 -5.56 4.63 0.19
C MET A 103 -4.49 3.74 0.81
N LEU A 104 -4.40 2.49 0.37
CA LEU A 104 -3.42 1.51 0.84
C LEU A 104 -2.29 1.39 -0.18
N HIS A 105 -1.07 1.24 0.31
CA HIS A 105 0.10 1.12 -0.53
C HIS A 105 1.10 0.09 -0.01
N GLY A 106 1.93 -0.41 -0.92
CA GLY A 106 3.03 -1.31 -0.60
C GLY A 106 2.64 -2.77 -0.58
N ASP A 107 3.25 -3.54 0.32
CA ASP A 107 3.11 -4.99 0.41
C ASP A 107 2.46 -5.37 1.73
N PHE A 108 1.45 -6.23 1.68
CA PHE A 108 0.84 -6.82 2.87
C PHE A 108 1.54 -8.13 3.17
N THR A 109 2.36 -8.15 4.22
CA THR A 109 3.22 -9.28 4.58
C THR A 109 3.01 -9.65 6.05
N GLU A 110 3.76 -10.63 6.54
CA GLU A 110 3.86 -10.96 7.97
C GLU A 110 4.35 -9.79 8.84
N MET A 111 4.95 -8.77 8.24
CA MET A 111 5.40 -7.56 8.93
C MET A 111 4.37 -6.43 8.91
N THR A 112 3.28 -6.59 8.15
CA THR A 112 2.21 -5.59 8.09
C THR A 112 1.42 -5.55 9.38
N ARG A 113 1.12 -4.34 9.82
CA ARG A 113 0.42 -4.02 11.06
C ARG A 113 -0.64 -2.98 10.71
N PHE A 114 -1.90 -3.27 10.99
CA PHE A 114 -3.04 -2.39 10.68
C PHE A 114 -3.60 -1.70 11.92
N GLU A 115 -2.95 -1.80 13.07
CA GLU A 115 -3.41 -1.28 14.36
C GLU A 115 -3.61 0.23 14.32
N ALA A 116 -2.68 0.96 13.71
CA ALA A 116 -2.80 2.41 13.53
C ALA A 116 -4.03 2.77 12.66
N LEU A 117 -4.28 2.00 11.60
CA LEU A 117 -5.45 2.18 10.74
C LEU A 117 -6.74 1.81 11.48
N ALA A 118 -6.78 0.66 12.16
CA ALA A 118 -7.92 0.21 12.95
C ALA A 118 -8.36 1.27 13.98
N LEU A 119 -7.40 1.88 14.69
CA LEU A 119 -7.68 2.97 15.61
C LEU A 119 -8.32 4.17 14.90
N ARG A 120 -7.84 4.53 13.71
CA ARG A 120 -8.41 5.62 12.89
C ARG A 120 -9.81 5.32 12.38
N LEU A 121 -10.12 4.05 12.13
CA LEU A 121 -11.41 3.61 11.61
C LEU A 121 -12.45 3.34 12.71
N THR A 122 -12.08 3.45 13.98
CA THR A 122 -13.01 3.27 15.12
C THR A 122 -14.22 4.19 14.98
N GLY A 123 -15.41 3.61 14.91
CA GLY A 123 -16.68 4.35 14.83
C GLY A 123 -17.03 4.87 13.43
N VAL A 124 -16.22 4.58 12.41
CA VAL A 124 -16.51 4.90 11.01
C VAL A 124 -17.57 3.93 10.49
N ASN A 125 -18.67 4.48 9.96
CA ASN A 125 -19.79 3.68 9.45
C ASN A 125 -19.78 3.53 7.92
N ASP A 126 -18.98 4.31 7.20
CA ASP A 126 -18.83 4.24 5.75
C ASP A 126 -17.36 4.52 5.38
N VAL A 127 -16.71 3.52 4.77
CA VAL A 127 -15.31 3.57 4.36
C VAL A 127 -15.11 3.04 2.94
N THR A 128 -14.28 3.72 2.18
CA THR A 128 -13.80 3.28 0.87
C THR A 128 -12.31 2.99 0.95
N PHE A 129 -11.89 1.79 0.55
CA PHE A 129 -10.50 1.40 0.42
C PHE A 129 -10.07 1.53 -1.03
N ASP A 130 -9.07 2.36 -1.27
CA ASP A 130 -8.39 2.48 -2.55
C ASP A 130 -7.12 1.63 -2.52
N LEU A 131 -7.02 0.67 -3.44
CA LEU A 131 -6.04 -0.41 -3.36
C LEU A 131 -5.05 -0.40 -4.53
N ALA A 132 -5.04 0.68 -5.33
CA ALA A 132 -4.24 0.76 -6.55
C ALA A 132 -2.74 0.55 -6.30
N ALA A 133 -2.25 1.03 -5.15
CA ALA A 133 -0.83 0.99 -4.81
C ALA A 133 -0.42 -0.27 -4.01
N VAL A 134 -1.32 -1.24 -3.81
CA VAL A 134 -1.01 -2.53 -3.19
C VAL A 134 -0.34 -3.43 -4.23
N ARG A 135 0.91 -3.82 -4.01
CA ARG A 135 1.74 -4.54 -5.00
C ARG A 135 1.84 -6.03 -4.75
N TYR A 136 1.70 -6.45 -3.48
CA TYR A 136 1.82 -7.84 -3.09
C TYR A 136 1.07 -8.11 -1.78
N ILE A 137 0.51 -9.32 -1.64
CA ILE A 137 -0.15 -9.76 -0.42
C ILE A 137 0.24 -11.22 -0.14
N SER A 138 0.86 -11.47 1.02
CA SER A 138 1.15 -12.80 1.53
C SER A 138 -0.03 -13.37 2.33
N SER A 139 0.00 -14.67 2.66
CA SER A 139 -1.03 -15.29 3.50
C SER A 139 -1.14 -14.69 4.90
N ALA A 140 -0.02 -14.21 5.47
CA ALA A 140 -0.03 -13.49 6.74
C ALA A 140 -0.62 -12.08 6.58
N GLY A 141 -0.32 -11.42 5.45
CA GLY A 141 -0.94 -10.14 5.09
C GLY A 141 -2.46 -10.24 4.93
N VAL A 142 -2.95 -11.31 4.27
CA VAL A 142 -4.40 -11.60 4.17
C VAL A 142 -5.04 -11.71 5.55
N ARG A 143 -4.42 -12.43 6.49
CA ARG A 143 -4.97 -12.59 7.85
C ARG A 143 -5.06 -11.24 8.57
N ALA A 144 -3.97 -10.48 8.58
CA ALA A 144 -3.95 -9.15 9.21
C ALA A 144 -4.99 -8.20 8.59
N TRP A 145 -5.19 -8.28 7.27
CA TRP A 145 -6.21 -7.53 6.56
C TRP A 145 -7.63 -7.95 6.97
N CYS A 146 -7.91 -9.25 7.01
CA CYS A 146 -9.21 -9.77 7.45
C CYS A 146 -9.51 -9.38 8.91
N GLU A 147 -8.52 -9.40 9.80
CA GLU A 147 -8.64 -8.95 11.19
C GLU A 147 -9.02 -7.46 11.28
N LEU A 148 -8.41 -6.61 10.45
CA LEU A 148 -8.80 -5.20 10.32
C LEU A 148 -10.27 -5.08 9.91
N LEU A 149 -10.70 -5.80 8.86
CA LEU A 149 -12.07 -5.73 8.35
C LEU A 149 -13.10 -6.26 9.36
N GLU A 150 -12.74 -7.25 10.18
CA GLU A 150 -13.60 -7.76 11.25
C GLU A 150 -13.89 -6.66 12.30
N GLY A 151 -12.90 -5.82 12.61
CA GLY A 151 -13.08 -4.64 13.47
C GLY A 151 -14.06 -3.60 12.92
N LEU A 152 -14.41 -3.69 11.63
CA LEU A 152 -15.34 -2.79 10.93
C LEU A 152 -16.71 -3.42 10.68
N ARG A 153 -17.05 -4.53 11.36
CA ARG A 153 -18.34 -5.19 11.22
C ARG A 153 -19.50 -4.20 11.38
N GLY A 154 -20.40 -4.17 10.41
CA GLY A 154 -21.55 -3.23 10.37
C GLY A 154 -21.29 -1.90 9.66
N ALA A 155 -20.03 -1.51 9.43
CA ALA A 155 -19.73 -0.38 8.54
C ALA A 155 -19.97 -0.78 7.07
N LYS A 156 -20.37 0.17 6.23
CA LYS A 156 -20.39 0.00 4.77
C LYS A 156 -18.96 0.10 4.24
N LYS A 157 -18.47 -0.95 3.59
CA LYS A 157 -17.14 -0.97 2.96
C LYS A 157 -17.27 -0.99 1.45
N ARG A 158 -16.44 -0.20 0.77
CA ARG A 158 -16.24 -0.26 -0.68
C ARG A 158 -14.78 -0.45 -1.01
N PHE A 159 -14.47 -1.28 -1.99
CA PHE A 159 -13.11 -1.50 -2.49
C PHE A 159 -13.04 -0.99 -3.92
N ARG A 160 -12.15 -0.04 -4.20
CA ARG A 160 -11.93 0.50 -5.54
C ARG A 160 -10.47 0.39 -5.94
N HIS A 161 -10.24 0.41 -7.24
CA HIS A 161 -8.92 0.23 -7.82
C HIS A 161 -8.19 -0.99 -7.23
N CYS A 162 -8.93 -2.10 -7.02
CA CYS A 162 -8.36 -3.34 -6.50
C CYS A 162 -7.24 -3.80 -7.42
N SER A 163 -5.99 -3.69 -6.97
CA SER A 163 -4.84 -4.09 -7.79
C SER A 163 -4.89 -5.56 -8.16
N ILE A 164 -4.11 -5.98 -9.16
CA ILE A 164 -3.97 -7.41 -9.52
C ILE A 164 -3.66 -8.26 -8.28
N ALA A 165 -2.73 -7.80 -7.44
CA ALA A 165 -2.33 -8.51 -6.22
C ALA A 165 -3.50 -8.71 -5.25
N PHE A 166 -4.37 -7.70 -5.10
CA PHE A 166 -5.55 -7.80 -4.25
C PHE A 166 -6.65 -8.66 -4.88
N ALA A 167 -6.97 -8.42 -6.15
CA ALA A 167 -8.00 -9.15 -6.88
C ALA A 167 -7.71 -10.66 -6.93
N SER A 168 -6.44 -11.05 -7.16
CA SER A 168 -6.04 -12.46 -7.10
C SER A 168 -6.25 -13.09 -5.71
N GLN A 169 -5.99 -12.37 -4.62
CA GLN A 169 -6.29 -12.87 -3.28
C GLN A 169 -7.79 -12.98 -3.03
N ALA A 170 -8.58 -11.98 -3.45
CA ALA A 170 -10.03 -11.99 -3.31
C ALA A 170 -10.68 -13.17 -4.07
N ALA A 171 -10.17 -13.49 -5.26
CA ALA A 171 -10.61 -14.64 -6.06
C ALA A 171 -10.41 -15.99 -5.35
N MET A 172 -9.36 -16.10 -4.52
CA MET A 172 -9.03 -17.34 -3.81
C MET A 172 -9.58 -17.40 -2.38
N VAL A 173 -9.70 -16.23 -1.72
CA VAL A 173 -10.03 -16.11 -0.30
C VAL A 173 -11.19 -15.12 -0.13
N PRO A 174 -12.44 -15.61 -0.07
CA PRO A 174 -13.65 -14.80 0.10
C PRO A 174 -13.58 -13.76 1.24
N LEU A 175 -12.95 -14.13 2.35
CA LEU A 175 -12.86 -13.29 3.55
C LEU A 175 -12.09 -11.96 3.33
N VAL A 176 -11.32 -11.84 2.26
CA VAL A 176 -10.57 -10.61 1.91
C VAL A 176 -11.50 -9.41 1.67
N LEU A 177 -12.76 -9.66 1.32
CA LEU A 177 -13.77 -8.61 1.12
C LEU A 177 -14.71 -8.43 2.31
N ALA A 178 -14.70 -9.35 3.28
CA ALA A 178 -15.72 -9.44 4.33
C ALA A 178 -17.16 -9.34 3.75
N ASP A 179 -17.89 -8.29 4.10
CA ASP A 179 -19.24 -7.92 3.61
C ASP A 179 -19.21 -6.65 2.72
N GLY A 180 -18.05 -6.29 2.19
CA GLY A 180 -17.86 -5.07 1.40
C GLY A 180 -18.10 -5.25 -0.10
N GLU A 181 -18.38 -4.14 -0.77
CA GLU A 181 -18.68 -4.07 -2.20
C GLU A 181 -17.42 -3.73 -3.01
N VAL A 182 -17.14 -4.46 -4.09
CA VAL A 182 -16.09 -4.09 -5.04
C VAL A 182 -16.67 -3.17 -6.12
N VAL A 183 -16.05 -2.00 -6.28
CA VAL A 183 -16.45 -0.96 -7.23
C VAL A 183 -15.64 -1.07 -8.52
N SER A 184 -14.32 -1.20 -8.40
CA SER A 184 -13.42 -1.33 -9.55
C SER A 184 -12.18 -2.15 -9.20
N LEU A 185 -11.63 -2.82 -10.22
CA LEU A 185 -10.47 -3.68 -10.10
C LEU A 185 -9.58 -3.63 -11.34
N GLU A 186 -8.31 -3.91 -11.15
CA GLU A 186 -7.39 -4.19 -12.23
C GLU A 186 -7.58 -5.62 -12.74
N ALA A 187 -7.40 -5.82 -14.04
CA ALA A 187 -7.43 -7.11 -14.70
C ALA A 187 -6.27 -7.22 -15.72
N PRO A 188 -5.61 -8.38 -15.83
CA PRO A 188 -4.51 -8.57 -16.77
C PRO A 188 -5.06 -8.85 -18.17
N TYR A 189 -4.54 -8.16 -19.18
CA TYR A 189 -4.88 -8.37 -20.57
C TYR A 189 -3.61 -8.64 -21.38
N TYR A 190 -3.71 -9.55 -22.34
CA TYR A 190 -2.65 -9.88 -23.27
C TYR A 190 -3.02 -9.46 -24.70
N CYS A 191 -2.02 -8.98 -25.43
CA CYS A 191 -2.13 -8.61 -26.84
C CYS A 191 -1.32 -9.58 -27.71
N ASP A 192 -1.96 -10.58 -28.30
CA ASP A 192 -1.29 -11.56 -29.19
C ASP A 192 -0.44 -10.90 -30.30
N PRO A 193 -0.91 -9.85 -31.01
CA PRO A 193 -0.16 -9.31 -32.15
C PRO A 193 1.18 -8.67 -31.81
N CYS A 194 1.33 -8.05 -30.63
CA CYS A 194 2.57 -7.38 -30.24
C CYS A 194 3.23 -7.99 -28.99
N GLY A 195 2.64 -9.05 -28.43
CA GLY A 195 3.15 -9.82 -27.31
C GLY A 195 3.24 -9.05 -25.99
N ARG A 196 2.37 -8.05 -25.79
CA ARG A 196 2.42 -7.15 -24.63
C ARG A 196 1.36 -7.51 -23.59
N ASP A 197 1.80 -7.57 -22.34
CA ASP A 197 0.94 -7.56 -21.16
C ASP A 197 0.50 -6.13 -20.82
N GLU A 198 -0.78 -5.95 -20.54
CA GLU A 198 -1.32 -4.67 -20.12
C GLU A 198 -2.27 -4.87 -18.94
N VAL A 199 -2.10 -4.06 -17.90
CA VAL A 199 -3.06 -4.00 -16.79
C VAL A 199 -4.16 -3.00 -17.15
N ARG A 200 -5.41 -3.39 -16.94
CA ARG A 200 -6.59 -2.57 -17.22
C ARG A 200 -7.44 -2.39 -15.98
N LEU A 201 -7.76 -1.15 -15.66
CA LEU A 201 -8.76 -0.85 -14.64
C LEU A 201 -10.16 -1.04 -15.24
N LEU A 202 -10.98 -1.86 -14.58
CA LEU A 202 -12.36 -2.14 -14.92
C LEU A 202 -13.28 -1.67 -13.79
N GLU A 203 -14.32 -0.93 -14.12
CA GLU A 203 -15.48 -0.77 -13.25
C GLU A 203 -16.27 -2.07 -13.22
N VAL A 204 -16.72 -2.52 -12.05
CA VAL A 204 -17.46 -3.78 -11.91
C VAL A 204 -18.74 -3.78 -12.76
N GLY A 205 -19.39 -2.62 -12.90
CA GLY A 205 -20.57 -2.46 -13.76
C GLY A 205 -20.33 -2.71 -15.26
N ALA A 206 -19.07 -2.75 -15.72
CA ALA A 206 -18.71 -3.10 -17.09
C ALA A 206 -18.57 -4.61 -17.32
N ILE A 207 -18.56 -5.41 -16.25
CA ILE A 207 -18.46 -6.87 -16.30
C ILE A 207 -19.86 -7.44 -16.32
N ALA A 208 -20.27 -7.99 -17.46
CA ALA A 208 -21.59 -8.56 -17.62
C ALA A 208 -21.59 -10.05 -17.25
N ARG A 209 -22.77 -10.59 -16.91
CA ARG A 209 -22.96 -12.00 -16.58
C ARG A 209 -24.13 -12.58 -17.35
N GLU A 210 -23.92 -13.75 -17.95
CA GLU A 210 -24.95 -14.53 -18.64
C GLU A 210 -24.95 -15.96 -18.08
N GLY A 211 -25.87 -16.26 -17.16
CA GLY A 211 -25.89 -17.55 -16.45
C GLY A 211 -24.65 -17.72 -15.57
N ASP A 212 -23.84 -18.74 -15.85
CA ASP A 212 -22.56 -18.99 -15.17
C ASP A 212 -21.35 -18.36 -15.87
N ARG A 213 -21.56 -17.74 -17.03
CA ARG A 213 -20.49 -17.15 -17.83
C ARG A 213 -20.25 -15.71 -17.45
N ILE A 214 -18.98 -15.35 -17.29
CA ILE A 214 -18.55 -13.96 -17.08
C ILE A 214 -18.12 -13.36 -18.43
N LEU A 215 -18.74 -12.24 -18.79
CA LEU A 215 -18.44 -11.49 -20.00
C LEU A 215 -17.59 -10.28 -19.66
N VAL A 216 -16.32 -10.36 -20.04
CA VAL A 216 -15.35 -9.27 -19.85
C VAL A 216 -15.38 -8.28 -21.02
N PRO A 217 -15.11 -7.00 -20.78
CA PRO A 217 -15.01 -6.00 -21.84
C PRO A 217 -13.96 -6.38 -22.90
N ARG A 218 -14.30 -6.20 -24.17
CA ARG A 218 -13.30 -6.25 -25.25
C ARG A 218 -12.57 -4.92 -25.30
N LEU A 219 -11.27 -4.95 -25.08
CA LEU A 219 -10.41 -3.77 -25.06
C LEU A 219 -9.43 -3.80 -26.23
N THR A 220 -8.86 -2.64 -26.55
CA THR A 220 -7.83 -2.50 -27.58
C THR A 220 -6.49 -2.18 -26.92
N CYS A 221 -5.40 -2.74 -27.47
CA CYS A 221 -4.04 -2.57 -27.01
C CYS A 221 -3.62 -1.10 -27.13
N GLY A 222 -3.01 -0.54 -26.09
CA GLY A 222 -2.56 0.85 -26.08
C GLY A 222 -1.39 1.11 -27.03
N ALA A 223 -0.63 0.07 -27.40
CA ALA A 223 0.55 0.18 -28.26
C ALA A 223 0.24 -0.01 -29.76
N CYS A 224 -0.59 -1.00 -30.13
CA CYS A 224 -0.83 -1.35 -31.54
C CYS A 224 -2.29 -1.23 -31.98
N GLY A 225 -3.22 -0.97 -31.06
CA GLY A 225 -4.65 -0.82 -31.35
C GLY A 225 -5.40 -2.14 -31.63
N ALA A 226 -4.71 -3.28 -31.66
CA ALA A 226 -5.35 -4.58 -31.86
C ALA A 226 -6.20 -5.00 -30.65
N PRO A 227 -7.18 -5.91 -30.81
CA PRO A 227 -7.94 -6.45 -29.69
C PRO A 227 -7.02 -7.14 -28.67
N THR A 228 -7.36 -6.99 -27.39
CA THR A 228 -6.71 -7.71 -26.28
C THR A 228 -7.69 -8.70 -25.66
N GLU A 229 -7.15 -9.76 -25.08
CA GLU A 229 -7.92 -10.78 -24.35
C GLU A 229 -7.51 -10.79 -22.88
N LEU A 230 -8.41 -11.22 -22.00
CA LEU A 230 -8.08 -11.37 -20.58
C LEU A 230 -7.04 -12.49 -20.44
N ASP A 231 -5.95 -12.21 -19.72
CA ASP A 231 -4.89 -13.19 -19.44
C ASP A 231 -5.16 -13.97 -18.14
N ASP A 232 -6.39 -14.46 -17.98
CA ASP A 232 -6.82 -15.35 -16.91
C ASP A 232 -8.13 -16.05 -17.33
N ILE A 233 -8.63 -16.97 -16.51
CA ILE A 233 -9.96 -17.57 -16.66
C ILE A 233 -10.97 -16.61 -15.99
N PRO A 234 -11.91 -15.99 -16.74
CA PRO A 234 -12.85 -15.02 -16.18
C PRO A 234 -13.60 -15.53 -14.95
N GLU A 235 -14.12 -16.75 -15.02
CA GLU A 235 -14.89 -17.38 -13.94
C GLU A 235 -14.06 -17.57 -12.67
N ARG A 236 -12.74 -17.73 -12.80
CA ARG A 236 -11.81 -17.83 -11.67
C ARG A 236 -11.45 -16.45 -11.14
N TYR A 237 -11.02 -15.55 -12.02
CA TYR A 237 -10.50 -14.24 -11.63
C TYR A 237 -11.57 -13.36 -10.98
N PHE A 238 -12.79 -13.37 -11.51
CA PHE A 238 -13.91 -12.55 -11.02
C PHE A 238 -14.84 -13.32 -10.07
N ALA A 239 -14.44 -14.51 -9.58
CA ALA A 239 -15.28 -15.36 -8.73
C ALA A 239 -15.83 -14.64 -7.49
N PHE A 240 -15.07 -13.67 -6.97
CA PHE A 240 -15.40 -12.90 -5.77
C PHE A 240 -16.47 -11.83 -5.98
N LEU A 241 -16.84 -11.50 -7.21
CA LEU A 241 -17.94 -10.56 -7.51
C LEU A 241 -19.33 -11.20 -7.32
N ASN A 242 -19.38 -12.50 -6.98
CA ASN A 242 -20.60 -13.28 -6.82
C ASN A 242 -21.03 -13.49 -5.36
N GLN A 243 -20.47 -12.74 -4.41
CA GLN A 243 -20.64 -12.95 -2.97
C GLN A 243 -21.61 -11.95 -2.35
#